data_AF-A0A950LMY0-F1
#
_entry.id   AF-A0A950LMY0-F1
#
_cell.length_a   1.000
_cell.length_b   1.000
_cell.length_c   1.000
_cell.angle_alpha   90.00
_cell.angle_beta   90.00
_cell.angle_gamma   90.00
#
_symmetry.space_group_name_H-M   'P 1'
#
loop_
_entity.id
_entity.type
_entity.pdbx_description
1 polymer ?
#
loop_
_entity_poly.entity_id
_entity_poly.type
_entity_poly.pdbx_seq_one_letter_code
_entity_poly.pdbx_strand_id
1 'polypeptide(L)'
;MARLARFFFAPRAAAADPAAHVAAGSREPRRGGETPGAGAAVITRTRTQTKRPNMYRVLLLNDDYTPMEFVIAILQAFFNKNPEEATQIMLHVHNNGVGECGVYTYEIAETKVAQVMDHARKNQHPLQCIMEKK
;
A
#
# COMPACT_ATOMS: atom_id res chain seq x y z
N MET A 1 1.75 -29.72 -16.97
CA MET A 1 0.42 -29.07 -17.12
C MET A 1 0.13 -28.26 -15.86
N ALA A 2 0.21 -26.94 -15.94
CA ALA A 2 -0.33 -26.03 -14.92
C ALA A 2 -0.73 -24.72 -15.61
N ARG A 3 -1.85 -24.16 -15.17
CA ARG A 3 -2.74 -23.27 -15.92
C ARG A 3 -2.21 -21.84 -15.98
N LEU A 4 -2.27 -21.25 -17.17
CA LEU A 4 -2.19 -19.82 -17.44
C LEU A 4 -3.37 -19.12 -16.73
N ALA A 5 -3.12 -18.46 -15.61
CA ALA A 5 -4.09 -17.57 -14.98
C ALA A 5 -4.08 -16.22 -15.71
N ARG A 6 -4.84 -16.13 -16.82
CA ARG A 6 -5.29 -14.86 -17.36
C ARG A 6 -6.33 -14.28 -16.41
N PHE A 7 -5.92 -13.40 -15.51
CA PHE A 7 -6.86 -12.50 -14.83
C PHE A 7 -6.96 -11.20 -15.63
N PHE A 8 -8.07 -11.09 -16.36
CA PHE A 8 -8.55 -9.83 -16.92
C PHE A 8 -8.79 -8.85 -15.77
N PHE A 9 -8.06 -7.74 -15.76
CA PHE A 9 -8.31 -6.62 -14.88
C PHE A 9 -9.43 -5.77 -15.50
N ALA A 10 -10.65 -5.90 -14.98
CA ALA A 10 -11.74 -4.98 -15.31
C ALA A 10 -11.62 -3.73 -14.42
N PRO A 11 -11.72 -2.50 -14.97
CA PRO A 11 -11.71 -1.30 -14.15
C PRO A 11 -13.06 -1.17 -13.45
N ARG A 12 -13.08 -1.22 -12.11
CA ARG A 12 -14.29 -0.87 -11.35
C ARG A 12 -14.38 0.66 -11.26
N ALA A 13 -15.39 1.22 -11.92
CA ALA A 13 -15.72 2.64 -11.86
C ALA A 13 -15.91 3.10 -10.41
N ALA A 14 -15.20 4.16 -10.02
CA ALA A 14 -15.43 4.86 -8.77
C ALA A 14 -16.62 5.80 -8.97
N ALA A 15 -17.69 5.57 -8.21
CA ALA A 15 -18.82 6.46 -8.11
C ALA A 15 -18.38 7.81 -7.50
N ALA A 16 -18.76 8.90 -8.16
CA ALA A 16 -18.68 10.25 -7.65
C ALA A 16 -19.92 10.52 -6.78
N ASP A 17 -19.72 10.91 -5.52
CA ASP A 17 -20.77 11.49 -4.69
C ASP A 17 -20.58 13.01 -4.57
N PRO A 18 -21.68 13.79 -4.54
CA PRO A 18 -21.65 15.21 -4.85
C PRO A 18 -21.76 16.11 -3.62
N ALA A 19 -21.43 17.38 -3.85
CA ALA A 19 -21.91 18.57 -3.15
C ALA A 19 -21.43 18.84 -1.71
N ALA A 20 -20.56 19.84 -1.59
CA ALA A 20 -20.73 20.87 -0.59
C ALA A 20 -20.28 22.22 -1.16
N HIS A 21 -21.26 23.06 -1.42
CA HIS A 21 -21.14 24.44 -1.91
C HIS A 21 -20.35 25.30 -0.92
N VAL A 22 -19.40 26.08 -1.45
CA VAL A 22 -18.76 27.21 -0.76
C VAL A 22 -19.54 28.47 -1.11
N ALA A 23 -20.03 29.23 -0.13
CA ALA A 23 -20.14 30.70 -0.19
C ALA A 23 -20.68 31.27 1.13
N ALA A 24 -19.87 32.07 1.82
CA ALA A 24 -20.36 33.12 2.71
C ALA A 24 -19.44 34.33 2.58
N GLY A 25 -19.92 35.34 1.85
CA GLY A 25 -19.28 36.64 1.67
C GLY A 25 -19.58 37.58 2.83
N SER A 26 -18.64 38.50 3.05
CA SER A 26 -18.55 39.51 4.10
C SER A 26 -19.46 40.73 3.86
N ARG A 27 -20.04 41.31 4.92
CA ARG A 27 -19.96 42.75 5.29
C ARG A 27 -20.82 43.13 6.53
N GLU A 28 -20.30 44.08 7.29
CA GLU A 28 -20.63 44.57 8.66
C GLU A 28 -21.87 45.52 8.76
N PRO A 29 -22.06 46.35 9.82
CA PRO A 29 -22.58 46.02 11.17
C PRO A 29 -23.76 46.93 11.60
N ARG A 30 -24.60 46.54 12.58
CA ARG A 30 -25.47 47.51 13.31
C ARG A 30 -25.69 47.18 14.80
N ARG A 31 -25.07 48.04 15.62
CA ARG A 31 -25.41 48.62 16.94
C ARG A 31 -26.59 48.05 17.76
N GLY A 32 -26.30 47.72 19.03
CA GLY A 32 -27.20 47.99 20.17
C GLY A 32 -27.25 46.91 21.27
N GLY A 33 -26.97 47.30 22.53
CA GLY A 33 -27.53 46.66 23.74
C GLY A 33 -26.53 46.05 24.73
N GLU A 34 -26.35 46.69 25.89
CA GLU A 34 -25.62 46.22 27.08
C GLU A 34 -26.34 45.09 27.83
N THR A 35 -25.61 44.06 28.28
CA THR A 35 -25.69 43.48 29.66
C THR A 35 -24.53 42.48 29.89
N PRO A 36 -23.97 42.38 31.11
CA PRO A 36 -22.77 41.59 31.38
C PRO A 36 -23.11 40.19 31.92
N GLY A 37 -22.43 39.17 31.39
CA GLY A 37 -22.30 37.86 32.03
C GLY A 37 -22.78 36.70 31.16
N ALA A 38 -21.84 35.96 30.56
CA ALA A 38 -21.94 34.52 30.36
C ALA A 38 -20.66 33.98 29.71
N GLY A 39 -20.00 33.06 30.43
CA GLY A 39 -19.15 31.97 29.95
C GLY A 39 -18.33 32.17 28.67
N ALA A 40 -17.00 32.28 28.83
CA ALA A 40 -16.04 32.03 27.76
C ALA A 40 -16.31 30.65 27.13
N ALA A 41 -16.92 30.64 25.95
CA ALA A 41 -17.19 29.43 25.19
C ALA A 41 -15.85 28.85 24.71
N VAL A 42 -15.44 27.74 25.33
CA VAL A 42 -14.30 26.95 24.91
C VAL A 42 -14.64 26.32 23.55
N ILE A 43 -14.09 26.88 22.47
CA ILE A 43 -14.16 26.30 21.13
C ILE A 43 -13.33 25.01 21.15
N THR A 44 -13.99 23.87 21.33
CA THR A 44 -13.38 22.55 21.20
C THR A 44 -12.99 22.33 19.74
N ARG A 45 -11.71 22.54 19.43
CA ARG A 45 -11.12 22.23 18.13
C ARG A 45 -11.32 20.74 17.84
N THR A 46 -12.14 20.42 16.85
CA THR A 46 -12.39 19.06 16.39
C THR A 46 -11.08 18.45 15.93
N ARG A 47 -10.55 17.47 16.69
CA ARG A 47 -9.33 16.75 16.35
C ARG A 47 -9.63 15.83 15.15
N THR A 48 -9.26 16.26 13.95
CA THR A 48 -9.35 15.45 12.73
C THR A 48 -8.55 14.16 12.95
N GLN A 49 -9.23 13.01 13.06
CA GLN A 49 -8.56 11.73 13.17
C GLN A 49 -8.08 11.31 11.77
N THR A 50 -6.78 11.33 11.55
CA THR A 50 -6.15 10.81 10.34
C THR A 50 -6.39 9.30 10.25
N LYS A 51 -7.00 8.84 9.15
CA LYS A 51 -7.19 7.39 8.93
C LYS A 51 -5.83 6.71 8.81
N ARG A 52 -5.66 5.57 9.50
CA ARG A 52 -4.45 4.75 9.38
C ARG A 52 -4.35 4.17 7.96
N PRO A 53 -3.14 4.14 7.36
CA PRO A 53 -2.96 3.62 6.00
C PRO A 53 -3.26 2.11 5.95
N ASN A 54 -3.78 1.65 4.80
CA ASN A 54 -3.97 0.22 4.56
C ASN A 54 -2.61 -0.47 4.40
N MET A 55 -2.47 -1.64 5.02
CA MET A 55 -1.27 -2.48 4.90
C MET A 55 -1.45 -3.50 3.77
N TYR A 56 -0.35 -3.82 3.11
CA TYR A 56 -0.28 -4.73 1.97
C TYR A 56 0.85 -5.73 2.19
N ARG A 57 0.62 -6.98 1.80
CA ARG A 57 1.63 -8.05 1.79
C ARG A 57 2.28 -8.06 0.43
N VAL A 58 3.61 -8.14 0.38
CA VAL A 58 4.36 -8.36 -0.86
C VAL A 58 4.75 -9.83 -0.92
N LEU A 59 4.43 -10.46 -2.04
CA LEU A 59 4.54 -11.91 -2.23
C LEU A 59 5.39 -12.22 -3.47
N LEU A 60 6.26 -13.22 -3.36
CA LEU A 60 6.91 -13.86 -4.51
C LEU A 60 6.16 -15.12 -4.89
N LEU A 61 6.04 -15.37 -6.20
CA LEU A 61 5.41 -16.58 -6.75
C LEU A 61 6.49 -17.49 -7.34
N ASN A 62 6.33 -18.79 -7.10
CA ASN A 62 7.24 -19.82 -7.61
C ASN A 62 7.14 -19.96 -9.13
N ASP A 63 8.27 -20.27 -9.75
CA ASP A 63 8.40 -20.64 -11.15
C ASP A 63 9.57 -21.62 -11.34
N ASP A 64 9.64 -22.29 -12.48
CA ASP A 64 10.63 -23.36 -12.72
C ASP A 64 11.98 -22.85 -13.29
N TYR A 65 12.15 -21.54 -13.53
CA TYR A 65 13.28 -20.98 -14.29
C TYR A 65 14.12 -19.96 -13.53
N THR A 66 13.61 -19.39 -12.45
CA THR A 66 14.35 -18.45 -11.61
C THR A 66 15.26 -19.21 -10.62
N PRO A 67 16.59 -18.99 -10.63
CA PRO A 67 17.50 -19.66 -9.71
C PRO A 67 17.23 -19.32 -8.23
N MET A 68 17.43 -20.29 -7.33
CA MET A 68 17.27 -20.10 -5.87
C MET A 68 18.13 -18.94 -5.34
N GLU A 69 19.40 -18.87 -5.76
CA GLU A 69 20.32 -17.79 -5.36
C GLU A 69 19.83 -16.42 -5.80
N PHE A 70 19.16 -16.32 -6.94
CA PHE A 70 18.58 -15.06 -7.40
C PHE A 70 17.45 -14.60 -6.47
N VAL A 71 16.58 -15.53 -6.04
CA VAL A 71 15.51 -15.23 -5.08
C VAL A 71 16.08 -14.80 -3.72
N ILE A 72 17.14 -15.46 -3.25
CA ILE A 72 17.84 -15.06 -2.01
C ILE A 72 18.41 -13.64 -2.14
N ALA A 73 19.07 -13.33 -3.26
CA ALA A 73 19.61 -11.99 -3.50
C ALA A 73 18.52 -10.91 -3.54
N ILE A 74 17.35 -11.21 -4.14
CA ILE A 74 16.18 -10.31 -4.10
C ILE A 74 15.73 -10.04 -2.66
N LEU A 75 15.60 -11.10 -1.85
CA LEU A 75 15.14 -10.99 -0.46
C LEU A 75 16.11 -10.17 0.40
N GLN A 76 17.41 -10.34 0.20
CA GLN A 76 18.43 -9.55 0.89
C GLN A 76 18.44 -8.09 0.43
N ALA A 77 18.45 -7.83 -0.88
CA ALA A 77 18.62 -6.49 -1.43
C ALA A 77 17.38 -5.60 -1.27
N PHE A 78 16.19 -6.14 -1.51
CA PHE A 78 14.96 -5.35 -1.55
C PHE A 78 14.09 -5.48 -0.30
N PHE A 79 14.24 -6.56 0.47
CA PHE A 79 13.42 -6.81 1.66
C PHE A 79 14.21 -6.83 2.97
N ASN A 80 15.52 -6.56 2.91
CA ASN A 80 16.40 -6.49 4.07
C ASN A 80 16.37 -7.76 4.91
N LYS A 81 16.19 -8.92 4.27
CA LYS A 81 16.27 -10.22 4.94
C LYS A 81 17.72 -10.58 5.18
N ASN A 82 18.00 -11.12 6.36
CA ASN A 82 19.28 -11.78 6.59
C ASN A 82 19.36 -13.07 5.75
N PRO A 83 20.55 -13.67 5.58
CA PRO A 83 20.73 -14.87 4.76
C PRO A 83 19.84 -16.05 5.18
N GLU A 84 19.67 -16.27 6.48
CA GLU A 84 18.88 -17.37 7.03
C GLU A 84 17.38 -17.20 6.72
N GLU A 85 16.82 -16.01 6.99
CA GLU A 85 15.44 -15.66 6.67
C GLU A 85 15.18 -15.71 5.16
N ALA A 86 16.11 -15.19 4.36
CA ALA A 86 16.00 -15.22 2.90
C ALA A 86 15.93 -16.66 2.38
N THR A 87 16.79 -17.54 2.90
CA THR A 87 16.78 -18.96 2.54
C THR A 87 15.48 -19.64 2.93
N GLN A 88 14.97 -19.37 4.13
CA GLN A 88 13.69 -19.93 4.60
C GLN A 88 12.51 -19.47 3.73
N ILE A 89 12.44 -18.17 3.41
CA ILE A 89 11.38 -17.64 2.56
C ILE A 89 11.50 -18.21 1.15
N MET A 90 12.70 -18.29 0.58
CA MET A 90 12.94 -18.88 -0.74
C MET A 90 12.45 -20.33 -0.79
N LEU A 91 12.83 -21.17 0.19
CA LEU A 91 12.36 -22.55 0.28
C LEU A 91 10.84 -22.62 0.44
N HIS A 92 10.25 -21.69 1.18
CA HIS A 92 8.81 -21.62 1.33
C HIS A 92 8.11 -21.32 -0.02
N VAL A 93 8.62 -20.34 -0.79
CA VAL A 93 8.13 -20.03 -2.13
C VAL A 93 8.23 -21.28 -3.01
N HIS A 94 9.39 -21.92 -3.05
CA HIS A 94 9.64 -23.09 -3.88
C HIS A 94 8.68 -24.25 -3.58
N ASN A 95 8.47 -24.56 -2.30
CA ASN A 95 7.66 -25.70 -1.89
C ASN A 95 6.14 -25.43 -1.90
N ASN A 96 5.71 -24.19 -1.65
CA ASN A 96 4.29 -23.84 -1.47
C ASN A 96 3.72 -22.99 -2.61
N GLY A 97 4.54 -22.61 -3.59
CA GLY A 97 4.13 -21.81 -4.75
C GLY A 97 4.11 -20.30 -4.51
N VAL A 98 4.08 -19.86 -3.24
CA VAL A 98 4.03 -18.45 -2.86
C VAL A 98 4.73 -18.24 -1.51
N GLY A 99 5.32 -17.07 -1.29
CA GLY A 99 5.89 -16.70 0.00
C GLY A 99 5.84 -15.20 0.27
N GLU A 100 5.60 -14.84 1.53
CA GLU A 100 5.57 -13.46 2.00
C GLU A 100 6.98 -12.92 2.22
N CYS A 101 7.30 -11.83 1.52
CA CYS A 101 8.57 -11.13 1.69
C CYS A 101 8.50 -10.07 2.80
N GLY A 102 7.34 -9.44 2.96
CA GLY A 102 7.09 -8.46 4.01
C GLY A 102 5.73 -7.76 3.88
N VAL A 103 5.41 -6.92 4.88
CA VAL A 103 4.17 -6.15 4.94
C VAL A 103 4.48 -4.66 5.02
N TYR A 104 3.87 -3.88 4.15
CA TYR A 104 4.17 -2.46 3.98
C TYR A 104 2.90 -1.63 3.75
N THR A 105 3.00 -0.31 3.75
CA THR A 105 1.94 0.56 3.19
C THR A 105 1.86 0.37 1.68
N TYR A 106 0.74 0.77 1.07
CA TYR A 106 0.52 0.65 -0.38
C TYR A 106 1.70 1.18 -1.21
N GLU A 107 2.11 2.43 -0.98
CA GLU A 107 3.16 3.10 -1.77
C GLU A 107 4.52 2.38 -1.68
N ILE A 108 4.87 1.87 -0.50
CA ILE A 108 6.10 1.12 -0.29
C ILE A 108 6.00 -0.26 -0.95
N ALA A 109 4.85 -0.93 -0.82
CA ALA A 109 4.62 -2.24 -1.45
C ALA A 109 4.70 -2.14 -2.98
N GLU A 110 4.03 -1.15 -3.57
CA GLU A 110 4.03 -0.89 -5.01
C GLU A 110 5.45 -0.65 -5.54
N THR A 111 6.22 0.19 -4.83
CA THR A 111 7.62 0.48 -5.18
C THR A 111 8.48 -0.78 -5.12
N LYS A 112 8.37 -1.58 -4.05
CA LYS A 112 9.14 -2.82 -3.91
C LYS A 112 8.80 -3.85 -4.98
N VAL A 113 7.51 -4.01 -5.30
CA VAL A 113 7.07 -4.88 -6.40
C VAL A 113 7.70 -4.43 -7.71
N ALA A 114 7.62 -3.15 -8.07
CA ALA A 114 8.21 -2.61 -9.29
C ALA A 114 9.73 -2.85 -9.36
N GLN A 115 10.45 -2.57 -8.27
CA GLN A 115 11.91 -2.80 -8.18
C GLN A 115 12.30 -4.26 -8.44
N VAL A 116 11.59 -5.20 -7.82
CA VAL A 116 11.85 -6.64 -7.97
C VAL A 116 11.56 -7.08 -9.40
N MET A 117 10.41 -6.69 -9.95
CA MET A 117 10.00 -7.04 -11.31
C MET A 117 10.98 -6.51 -12.36
N ASP A 118 11.45 -5.27 -12.20
CA ASP A 118 12.45 -4.68 -13.08
C ASP A 118 13.80 -5.38 -12.97
N HIS A 119 14.22 -5.74 -11.76
CA HIS A 119 15.47 -6.47 -11.54
C HIS A 119 15.41 -7.89 -12.14
N ALA A 120 14.30 -8.61 -11.96
CA ALA A 120 14.08 -9.92 -12.56
C ALA A 120 14.11 -9.85 -14.10
N ARG A 121 13.42 -8.87 -14.70
CA ARG A 121 13.42 -8.67 -16.15
C ARG A 121 14.82 -8.38 -16.71
N LYS A 122 15.59 -7.52 -16.05
CA LYS A 122 16.97 -7.19 -16.47
C LYS A 122 17.90 -8.40 -16.42
N ASN A 123 17.67 -9.31 -15.48
CA ASN A 123 18.42 -10.56 -15.35
C ASN A 123 17.78 -11.75 -16.09
N GLN A 124 16.77 -11.50 -16.94
CA GLN A 124 16.11 -12.51 -17.77
C GLN A 124 15.44 -13.64 -16.98
N HIS A 125 14.91 -13.34 -15.79
CA HIS A 125 14.14 -14.28 -14.98
C HIS A 125 12.63 -13.97 -15.05
N PRO A 126 11.75 -14.98 -15.13
CA PRO A 126 10.30 -14.77 -15.20
C PRO A 126 9.64 -14.52 -13.83
N LEU A 127 10.44 -14.42 -12.75
CA LEU A 127 10.00 -14.21 -11.37
C LEU A 127 8.87 -13.19 -11.26
N GLN A 128 7.78 -13.59 -10.61
CA GLN A 128 6.64 -12.73 -10.34
C GLN A 128 6.63 -12.26 -8.88
N CYS A 129 6.40 -10.96 -8.71
CA CYS A 129 6.22 -10.30 -7.43
C CYS A 129 4.89 -9.55 -7.47
N ILE A 130 4.03 -9.76 -6.47
CA ILE A 130 2.71 -9.14 -6.39
C ILE A 130 2.48 -8.53 -5.00
N MET A 131 1.46 -7.68 -4.89
CA MET A 131 0.98 -7.20 -3.59
C MET A 131 -0.52 -7.44 -3.42
N GLU A 132 -0.93 -7.80 -2.20
CA GLU A 132 -2.33 -7.99 -1.82
C GLU A 132 -2.65 -7.21 -0.55
N LYS A 133 -3.90 -6.78 -0.39
CA LYS A 133 -4.36 -6.09 0.81
C LYS A 133 -4.38 -7.08 1.98
N LYS A 134 -3.81 -6.69 3.13
CA LYS A 134 -3.82 -7.48 4.36
C LYS A 134 -5.14 -7.33 5.12
#